data_AF-A0A397BBA9-F1
#
_entry.id   AF-A0A397BBA9-F1
#
_cell.length_a   1.000
_cell.length_b   1.000
_cell.length_c   1.000
_cell.angle_alpha   90.00
_cell.angle_beta   90.00
_cell.angle_gamma   90.00
#
_symmetry.space_group_name_H-M   'P 1'
#
loop_
_entity.id
_entity.type
_entity.pdbx_description
1 polymer ?
#
loop_
_entity_poly.entity_id
_entity_poly.type
_entity_poly.pdbx_seq_one_letter_code
_entity_poly.pdbx_strand_id
1 'polypeptide(L)'
;MVSSTTSVFDIRGDGLTTLSQGSLVLTTGGLSLTAGGITAAGSIVFSSTTAATTATTGALQVAGGIGVGGDIYCAATAHVQTLDQYSDLRLKQAIRDIGVTRAEFDALRPVEYEWKRRSKELGVQAGFVAQEVQRVWPHLVHADGDGTLSLNYNGITPYVVARVQALERELDDVNAEKDSLLHDVELLKSEAELAKAEMERVKLEVANMQARMERWETKLEVHEATVR
;
A
#
# COMPACT_ATOMS: atom_id res chain seq x y z
N MET A 1 -69.16 37.75 6.85
CA MET A 1 -67.90 37.05 6.51
C MET A 1 -67.59 36.13 7.68
N VAL A 2 -67.67 34.82 7.50
CA VAL A 2 -67.34 33.84 8.55
C VAL A 2 -65.83 33.63 8.50
N SER A 3 -65.11 34.08 9.53
CA SER A 3 -63.67 33.84 9.68
C SER A 3 -63.48 32.43 10.24
N SER A 4 -63.06 31.47 9.42
CA SER A 4 -62.66 30.15 9.91
C SER A 4 -61.24 30.23 10.49
N THR A 5 -61.09 30.05 11.79
CA THR A 5 -59.79 29.88 12.43
C THR A 5 -59.34 28.44 12.24
N THR A 6 -58.40 28.18 11.33
CA THR A 6 -57.73 26.87 11.24
C THR A 6 -56.86 26.68 12.48
N SER A 7 -57.01 25.55 13.18
CA SER A 7 -56.12 25.23 14.30
C SER A 7 -54.68 25.07 13.80
N VAL A 8 -53.75 25.83 14.39
CA VAL A 8 -52.32 25.80 14.07
C VAL A 8 -51.59 24.69 14.85
N PHE A 9 -52.13 24.30 16.00
CA PHE A 9 -51.62 23.25 16.88
C PHE A 9 -52.78 22.37 17.33
N ASP A 10 -52.76 21.08 16.98
CA ASP A 10 -53.79 20.11 17.35
C ASP A 10 -53.18 18.88 18.01
N ILE A 11 -53.77 18.42 19.12
CA ILE A 11 -53.42 17.16 19.77
C ILE A 11 -54.67 16.28 19.76
N ARG A 12 -54.57 15.14 19.07
CA ARG A 12 -55.63 14.15 19.01
C ARG A 12 -55.58 13.20 20.21
N GLY A 13 -56.70 12.53 20.50
CA GLY A 13 -56.79 11.54 21.58
C GLY A 13 -55.90 10.30 21.42
N ASP A 14 -55.33 10.09 20.22
CA ASP A 14 -54.34 9.03 19.94
C ASP A 14 -52.88 9.51 20.08
N GLY A 15 -52.67 10.74 20.54
CA GLY A 15 -51.35 11.33 20.78
C GLY A 15 -50.70 11.96 19.55
N LEU A 16 -51.32 11.89 18.36
CA LEU A 16 -50.80 12.63 17.21
C LEU A 16 -50.90 14.13 17.49
N THR A 17 -49.75 14.80 17.48
CA THR A 17 -49.64 16.25 17.55
C THR A 17 -49.35 16.79 16.15
N THR A 18 -50.17 17.72 15.66
CA THR A 18 -50.00 18.35 14.34
C THR A 18 -49.74 19.84 14.51
N LEU A 19 -48.67 20.33 13.88
CA LEU A 19 -48.42 21.75 13.68
C LEU A 19 -48.71 22.10 12.23
N SER A 20 -49.85 22.72 11.95
CA SER A 20 -50.31 22.95 10.57
C SER A 20 -49.68 24.19 9.92
N GLN A 21 -49.11 25.10 10.74
CA GLN A 21 -48.32 26.25 10.32
C GLN A 21 -47.23 26.58 11.36
N GLY A 22 -46.09 27.13 10.92
CA GLY A 22 -44.98 27.51 11.80
C GLY A 22 -44.07 26.35 12.22
N SER A 23 -43.13 26.63 13.14
CA SER A 23 -42.14 25.67 13.64
C SER A 23 -42.29 25.48 15.16
N LEU A 24 -41.99 24.28 15.66
CA LEU A 24 -41.84 24.06 17.11
C LEU A 24 -40.44 24.50 17.55
N VAL A 25 -40.35 25.41 18.52
CA VAL A 25 -39.08 25.86 19.11
C VAL A 25 -39.07 25.52 20.60
N LEU A 26 -38.11 24.71 21.02
CA LEU A 26 -37.87 24.36 22.44
C LEU A 26 -36.63 25.12 22.91
N THR A 27 -36.82 26.19 23.70
CA THR A 27 -35.72 27.07 24.13
C THR A 27 -34.95 26.53 25.33
N THR A 28 -35.62 25.75 26.20
CA THR A 28 -35.03 25.14 27.40
C THR A 28 -35.62 23.74 27.58
N GLY A 29 -34.77 22.75 27.86
CA GLY A 29 -35.17 21.34 27.94
C GLY A 29 -35.06 20.60 26.59
N GLY A 30 -34.70 19.32 26.62
CA GLY A 30 -34.60 18.49 25.43
C GLY A 30 -35.95 17.91 24.98
N LEU A 31 -36.01 17.41 23.74
CA LEU A 31 -37.13 16.59 23.27
C LEU A 31 -36.86 15.13 23.63
N SER A 32 -37.78 14.50 24.37
CA SER A 32 -37.77 13.05 24.62
C SER A 32 -38.91 12.39 23.85
N LEU A 33 -38.57 11.44 22.97
CA LEU A 33 -39.52 10.66 22.17
C LEU A 33 -39.33 9.18 22.50
N THR A 34 -40.27 8.60 23.23
CA THR A 34 -40.16 7.21 23.71
C THR A 34 -40.67 6.17 22.70
N ALA A 35 -41.43 6.58 21.68
CA ALA A 35 -41.96 5.72 20.62
C ALA A 35 -41.89 6.40 19.24
N GLY A 36 -41.53 5.65 18.19
CA GLY A 36 -41.62 6.09 16.79
C GLY A 36 -40.41 6.84 16.20
N GLY A 37 -39.43 7.23 17.01
CA GLY A 37 -38.22 7.92 16.55
C GLY A 37 -38.52 9.28 15.88
N ILE A 38 -37.57 9.79 15.11
CA ILE A 38 -37.71 11.03 14.33
C ILE A 38 -37.59 10.68 12.85
N THR A 39 -38.60 11.05 12.05
CA THR A 39 -38.53 11.02 10.59
C THR A 39 -38.56 12.47 10.08
N ALA A 40 -37.50 12.88 9.38
CA ALA A 40 -37.41 14.22 8.78
C ALA A 40 -37.26 14.09 7.27
N ALA A 41 -38.11 14.81 6.51
CA ALA A 41 -37.96 14.90 5.05
C ALA A 41 -36.84 15.86 4.63
N GLY A 42 -36.42 16.76 5.54
CA GLY A 42 -35.32 17.69 5.36
C GLY A 42 -34.10 17.37 6.22
N SER A 43 -33.18 18.32 6.33
CA SER A 43 -31.96 18.17 7.13
C SER A 43 -32.24 18.19 8.64
N ILE A 44 -31.56 17.33 9.38
CA ILE A 44 -31.44 17.42 10.84
C ILE A 44 -30.07 18.03 11.15
N VAL A 45 -30.03 19.12 11.91
CA VAL A 45 -28.79 19.80 12.32
C VAL A 45 -28.70 19.78 13.84
N PHE A 46 -27.62 19.19 14.37
CA PHE A 46 -27.30 19.24 15.80
C PHE A 46 -26.42 20.45 16.06
N SER A 47 -26.92 21.44 16.80
CA SER A 47 -26.20 22.67 17.13
C SER A 47 -25.32 22.56 18.38
N SER A 48 -25.47 21.47 19.16
CA SER A 48 -24.60 21.22 20.31
C SER A 48 -23.15 21.11 19.85
N THR A 49 -22.24 21.81 20.55
CA THR A 49 -20.80 21.76 20.30
C THR A 49 -20.08 20.84 21.28
N THR A 50 -20.80 20.01 22.03
CA THR A 50 -20.20 19.05 22.97
C THR A 50 -19.31 18.07 22.20
N ALA A 51 -18.02 18.06 22.50
CA ALA A 51 -17.06 17.16 21.87
C ALA A 51 -17.36 15.69 22.24
N ALA A 52 -17.27 14.80 21.26
CA ALA A 52 -17.27 13.36 21.49
C ALA A 52 -15.87 12.90 21.91
N THR A 53 -15.83 12.07 22.95
CA THR A 53 -14.61 11.40 23.44
C THR A 53 -14.78 9.89 23.51
N THR A 54 -16.03 9.40 23.50
CA THR A 54 -16.42 7.99 23.40
C THR A 54 -17.73 7.89 22.61
N ALA A 55 -18.21 6.66 22.35
CA ALA A 55 -19.51 6.44 21.70
C ALA A 55 -20.73 6.89 22.54
N THR A 56 -20.53 7.24 23.81
CA THR A 56 -21.58 7.65 24.76
C THR A 56 -21.45 9.12 25.20
N THR A 57 -20.69 9.93 24.44
CA THR A 57 -20.54 11.37 24.68
C THR A 57 -20.64 12.14 23.36
N GLY A 58 -20.78 13.47 23.46
CA GLY A 58 -20.80 14.36 22.31
C GLY A 58 -22.20 14.80 21.87
N ALA A 59 -22.22 15.61 20.81
CA ALA A 59 -23.43 16.25 20.27
C ALA A 59 -24.46 15.28 19.67
N LEU A 60 -24.00 14.12 19.18
CA LEU A 60 -24.82 13.04 18.66
C LEU A 60 -24.33 11.71 19.23
N GLN A 61 -25.22 10.94 19.83
CA GLN A 61 -24.94 9.61 20.36
C GLN A 61 -25.94 8.61 19.76
N VAL A 62 -25.44 7.51 19.20
CA VAL A 62 -26.26 6.49 18.56
C VAL A 62 -25.84 5.11 19.03
N ALA A 63 -26.61 4.51 19.94
CA ALA A 63 -26.27 3.23 20.55
C ALA A 63 -26.44 2.03 19.60
N GLY A 64 -27.40 2.08 18.69
CA GLY A 64 -27.73 0.98 17.78
C GLY A 64 -26.97 0.95 16.45
N GLY A 65 -26.07 1.92 16.22
CA GLY A 65 -25.38 2.11 14.95
C GLY A 65 -26.12 3.03 13.97
N ILE A 66 -25.45 3.36 12.88
CA ILE A 66 -25.93 4.31 11.86
C ILE A 66 -25.86 3.61 10.50
N GLY A 67 -26.99 3.61 9.77
CA GLY A 67 -27.01 3.28 8.35
C GLY A 67 -26.86 4.55 7.51
N VAL A 68 -25.85 4.61 6.67
CA VAL A 68 -25.60 5.76 5.78
C VAL A 68 -25.59 5.27 4.34
N GLY A 69 -26.47 5.80 3.50
CA GLY A 69 -26.54 5.45 2.08
C GLY A 69 -25.59 6.26 1.19
N GLY A 70 -24.97 7.31 1.73
CA GLY A 70 -24.02 8.17 1.05
C GLY A 70 -22.73 8.35 1.85
N ASP A 71 -21.99 9.41 1.54
CA ASP A 71 -20.68 9.66 2.14
C ASP A 71 -20.76 10.21 3.57
N ILE A 72 -19.73 9.91 4.37
CA ILE A 72 -19.51 10.49 5.70
C ILE A 72 -18.30 11.41 5.62
N TYR A 73 -18.49 12.71 5.84
CA TYR A 73 -17.41 13.69 5.92
C TYR A 73 -17.02 13.95 7.38
N CYS A 74 -15.77 13.63 7.74
CA CYS A 74 -15.23 13.85 9.08
C CYS A 74 -14.03 14.81 9.02
N ALA A 75 -14.20 16.04 9.52
CA ALA A 75 -13.14 17.05 9.47
C ALA A 75 -11.95 16.75 10.42
N ALA A 76 -12.20 15.96 11.47
CA ALA A 76 -11.24 15.73 12.54
C ALA A 76 -10.61 14.33 12.47
N THR A 77 -11.05 13.42 13.34
CA THR A 77 -10.54 12.05 13.47
C THR A 77 -11.73 11.11 13.63
N ALA A 78 -11.71 9.99 12.92
CA ALA A 78 -12.66 8.90 13.11
C ALA A 78 -12.00 7.80 13.95
N HIS A 79 -12.63 7.43 15.07
CA HIS A 79 -12.20 6.32 15.91
C HIS A 79 -13.05 5.10 15.57
N VAL A 80 -12.45 4.10 14.92
CA VAL A 80 -13.13 2.90 14.44
C VAL A 80 -12.36 1.67 14.94
N GLN A 81 -13.06 0.71 15.55
CA GLN A 81 -12.41 -0.52 16.04
C GLN A 81 -11.99 -1.42 14.88
N THR A 82 -12.84 -1.58 13.87
CA THR A 82 -12.58 -2.34 12.63
C THR A 82 -13.30 -1.69 11.45
N LEU A 83 -12.67 -1.67 10.27
CA LEU A 83 -13.24 -1.11 9.05
C LEU A 83 -13.24 -2.16 7.94
N ASP A 84 -14.42 -2.67 7.60
CA ASP A 84 -14.61 -3.60 6.48
C ASP A 84 -15.07 -2.85 5.24
N GLN A 85 -14.40 -3.10 4.11
CA GLN A 85 -14.72 -2.51 2.82
C GLN A 85 -15.24 -3.59 1.87
N TYR A 86 -16.35 -3.32 1.19
CA TYR A 86 -16.87 -4.22 0.18
C TYR A 86 -15.83 -4.48 -0.90
N SER A 87 -15.56 -5.76 -1.18
CA SER A 87 -14.57 -6.18 -2.18
C SER A 87 -15.05 -7.33 -3.06
N ASP A 88 -16.33 -7.68 -2.98
CA ASP A 88 -17.00 -8.75 -3.74
C ASP A 88 -16.80 -8.57 -5.26
N LEU A 89 -16.45 -9.66 -5.94
CA LEU A 89 -16.25 -9.72 -7.38
C LEU A 89 -17.45 -9.16 -8.17
N ARG A 90 -18.68 -9.39 -7.69
CA ARG A 90 -19.91 -8.94 -8.36
C ARG A 90 -20.09 -7.42 -8.35
N LEU A 91 -19.36 -6.72 -7.48
CA LEU A 91 -19.37 -5.26 -7.37
C LEU A 91 -18.20 -4.62 -8.15
N LYS A 92 -17.39 -5.43 -8.83
CA LYS A 92 -16.19 -5.00 -9.56
C LYS A 92 -16.30 -5.33 -11.05
N GLN A 93 -15.68 -4.50 -11.87
CA GLN A 93 -15.59 -4.68 -13.31
C GLN A 93 -14.20 -4.22 -13.80
N ALA A 94 -13.82 -4.61 -15.01
CA ALA A 94 -12.52 -4.27 -15.60
C ALA A 94 -11.31 -4.61 -14.69
N ILE A 95 -11.34 -5.80 -14.08
CA ILE A 95 -10.29 -6.28 -13.19
C ILE A 95 -9.05 -6.61 -14.02
N ARG A 96 -7.90 -6.06 -13.60
CA ARG A 96 -6.59 -6.27 -14.20
C ARG A 96 -5.54 -6.33 -13.10
N ASP A 97 -4.43 -6.99 -13.39
CA ASP A 97 -3.27 -7.00 -12.50
C ASP A 97 -2.71 -5.58 -12.34
N ILE A 98 -2.18 -5.32 -11.15
CA ILE A 98 -1.52 -4.05 -10.86
C ILE A 98 -0.08 -4.14 -11.36
N GLY A 99 0.19 -3.46 -12.48
CA GLY A 99 1.55 -3.21 -12.93
C GLY A 99 2.16 -2.06 -12.14
N VAL A 100 3.31 -2.29 -11.51
CA VAL A 100 4.09 -1.26 -10.83
C VAL A 100 5.54 -1.32 -11.23
N THR A 101 6.16 -0.17 -11.34
CA THR A 101 7.58 -0.01 -11.62
C THR A 101 8.32 0.45 -10.37
N ARG A 102 9.61 0.13 -10.29
CA ARG A 102 10.47 0.67 -9.25
C ARG A 102 10.50 2.21 -9.28
N ALA A 103 10.52 2.81 -10.47
CA ALA A 103 10.57 4.26 -10.64
C ALA A 103 9.36 4.99 -10.03
N GLU A 104 8.15 4.40 -10.11
CA GLU A 104 6.97 4.95 -9.44
C GLU A 104 7.13 4.98 -7.92
N PHE A 105 7.67 3.91 -7.33
CA PHE A 105 7.94 3.85 -5.89
C PHE A 105 9.05 4.82 -5.46
N ASP A 106 10.12 4.93 -6.24
CA ASP A 106 11.22 5.86 -5.97
C ASP A 106 10.77 7.33 -6.07
N ALA A 107 9.72 7.61 -6.86
CA ALA A 107 9.12 8.94 -6.98
C ALA A 107 8.19 9.31 -5.81
N LEU A 108 7.74 8.32 -5.03
CA LEU A 108 6.93 8.56 -3.84
C LEU A 108 7.83 8.91 -2.66
N ARG A 109 7.49 10.01 -1.98
CA ARG A 109 8.24 10.49 -0.82
C ARG A 109 7.40 10.33 0.45
N PRO A 110 7.69 9.34 1.30
CA PRO A 110 7.17 9.32 2.66
C PRO A 110 7.67 10.55 3.42
N VAL A 111 6.80 11.19 4.19
CA VAL A 111 7.13 12.38 4.97
C VAL A 111 6.55 12.28 6.38
N GLU A 112 7.22 12.95 7.31
CA GLU A 112 6.64 13.32 8.60
C GLU A 112 6.14 14.76 8.52
N TYR A 113 5.00 15.03 9.16
CA TYR A 113 4.38 16.35 9.12
C TYR A 113 3.59 16.64 10.39
N GLU A 114 3.40 17.93 10.63
CA GLU A 114 2.48 18.45 11.63
C GLU A 114 1.43 19.32 10.94
N TRP A 115 0.21 19.30 11.46
CA TRP A 115 -0.87 20.11 10.92
C TRP A 115 -0.67 21.59 11.26
N LYS A 116 -0.65 22.45 10.24
CA LYS A 116 -0.44 23.91 10.41
C LYS A 116 -1.45 24.60 11.33
N ARG A 117 -2.71 24.14 11.35
CA ARG A 117 -3.81 24.74 12.13
C ARG A 117 -4.82 23.67 12.54
N ARG A 118 -4.74 23.20 13.78
CA ARG A 118 -5.84 22.46 14.44
C ARG A 118 -6.01 22.94 15.88
N SER A 119 -7.23 22.83 16.40
CA SER A 119 -7.55 23.12 17.80
C SER A 119 -6.95 22.12 18.80
N LYS A 120 -6.42 21.00 18.30
CA LYS A 120 -5.77 19.93 19.06
C LYS A 120 -4.42 19.62 18.42
N GLU A 121 -3.37 19.60 19.23
CA GLU A 121 -2.06 19.09 18.84
C GLU A 121 -2.20 17.58 18.60
N LEU A 122 -1.98 17.16 17.34
CA LEU A 122 -1.93 15.75 16.96
C LEU A 122 -0.51 15.18 17.03
N GLY A 123 0.48 16.02 17.32
CA GLY A 123 1.89 15.69 17.22
C GLY A 123 2.33 15.39 15.77
N VAL A 124 3.54 14.87 15.64
CA VAL A 124 4.11 14.44 14.37
C VAL A 124 3.35 13.24 13.83
N GLN A 125 2.98 13.29 12.54
CA GLN A 125 2.30 12.24 11.80
C GLN A 125 3.15 11.81 10.62
N ALA A 126 3.10 10.53 10.24
CA ALA A 126 3.73 10.02 9.03
C ALA A 126 2.70 9.84 7.91
N GLY A 127 3.10 10.10 6.66
CA GLY A 127 2.23 9.91 5.51
C GLY A 127 2.85 10.41 4.20
N PHE A 128 2.00 10.90 3.31
CA PHE A 128 2.40 11.42 2.00
C PHE A 128 1.77 12.80 1.72
N VAL A 129 2.43 13.57 0.87
CA VAL A 129 1.84 14.79 0.29
C VAL A 129 0.94 14.42 -0.88
N ALA A 130 -0.35 14.73 -0.79
CA ALA A 130 -1.34 14.32 -1.79
C ALA A 130 -1.00 14.80 -3.22
N GLN A 131 -0.44 16.01 -3.36
CA GLN A 131 -0.02 16.57 -4.64
C GLN A 131 1.15 15.80 -5.28
N GLU A 132 2.03 15.21 -4.47
CA GLU A 132 3.15 14.39 -4.94
C GLU A 132 2.63 13.02 -5.41
N VAL A 133 1.77 12.40 -4.60
CA VAL A 133 1.11 11.13 -4.98
C VAL A 133 0.29 11.32 -6.24
N GLN A 134 -0.41 12.45 -6.40
CA GLN A 134 -1.26 12.70 -7.57
C GLN A 134 -0.50 12.63 -8.90
N ARG A 135 0.80 12.98 -8.91
CA ARG A 135 1.65 12.93 -10.11
C ARG A 135 2.00 11.50 -10.51
N VAL A 136 1.98 10.57 -9.56
CA VAL A 136 2.34 9.16 -9.75
C VAL A 136 1.08 8.30 -9.86
N TRP A 137 0.20 8.36 -8.86
CA TRP A 137 -1.05 7.60 -8.76
C TRP A 137 -2.26 8.55 -8.56
N PRO A 138 -2.70 9.25 -9.63
CA PRO A 138 -3.76 10.26 -9.53
C PRO A 138 -5.10 9.70 -9.03
N HIS A 139 -5.39 8.43 -9.32
CA HIS A 139 -6.63 7.76 -8.94
C HIS A 139 -6.72 7.41 -7.44
N LEU A 140 -5.63 7.56 -6.68
CA LEU A 140 -5.63 7.43 -5.21
C LEU A 140 -5.82 8.76 -4.49
N VAL A 141 -6.00 9.86 -5.24
CA VAL A 141 -6.17 11.21 -4.70
C VAL A 141 -7.58 11.69 -5.01
N HIS A 142 -8.27 12.19 -3.99
CA HIS A 142 -9.60 12.78 -4.12
C HIS A 142 -9.53 14.26 -3.78
N ALA A 143 -10.20 15.10 -4.58
CA ALA A 143 -10.46 16.49 -4.26
C ALA A 143 -11.88 16.61 -3.72
N ASP A 144 -12.05 17.28 -2.59
CA ASP A 144 -13.38 17.63 -2.09
C ASP A 144 -13.93 18.89 -2.76
N GLY A 145 -15.09 19.36 -2.28
CA GLY A 145 -15.78 20.52 -2.85
C GLY A 145 -15.04 21.86 -2.72
N ASP A 146 -14.07 21.98 -1.80
CA ASP A 146 -13.25 23.18 -1.64
C ASP A 146 -11.86 23.08 -2.30
N GLY A 147 -11.57 21.92 -2.89
CA GLY A 147 -10.32 21.63 -3.57
C GLY A 147 -9.24 21.04 -2.66
N THR A 148 -9.56 20.75 -1.40
CA THR A 148 -8.65 20.05 -0.49
C THR A 148 -8.44 18.62 -0.99
N LEU A 149 -7.17 18.24 -1.12
CA LEU A 149 -6.78 16.91 -1.57
C LEU A 149 -6.67 15.94 -0.39
N SER A 150 -7.19 14.74 -0.57
CA SER A 150 -7.11 13.62 0.36
C SER A 150 -6.63 12.36 -0.35
N LEU A 151 -6.19 11.37 0.42
CA LEU A 151 -5.60 10.13 -0.08
C LEU A 151 -6.44 8.92 0.31
N ASN A 152 -6.64 8.01 -0.64
CA ASN A 152 -7.04 6.63 -0.37
C ASN A 152 -5.82 5.81 0.09
N TYR A 153 -5.46 5.94 1.37
CA TYR A 153 -4.34 5.19 1.95
C TYR A 153 -4.50 3.68 1.85
N ASN A 154 -5.73 3.15 2.00
CA ASN A 154 -5.98 1.71 1.86
C ASN A 154 -5.69 1.20 0.44
N GLY A 155 -5.89 2.05 -0.57
CA GLY A 155 -5.59 1.75 -1.96
C GLY A 155 -4.10 1.62 -2.27
N ILE A 156 -3.19 2.06 -1.39
CA ILE A 156 -1.74 1.90 -1.57
C ILE A 156 -1.31 0.45 -1.29
N THR A 157 -1.96 -0.25 -0.35
CA THR A 157 -1.55 -1.60 0.08
C THR A 157 -1.44 -2.61 -1.07
N PRO A 158 -2.40 -2.73 -2.00
CA PRO A 158 -2.27 -3.62 -3.16
C PRO A 158 -1.08 -3.31 -4.06
N TYR A 159 -0.69 -2.03 -4.20
CA TYR A 159 0.50 -1.64 -4.97
C TYR A 159 1.77 -2.13 -4.29
N VAL A 160 1.86 -1.99 -2.96
CA VAL A 160 3.00 -2.48 -2.18
C VAL A 160 3.13 -4.00 -2.33
N VAL A 161 2.02 -4.74 -2.24
CA VAL A 161 2.02 -6.21 -2.47
C VAL A 161 2.50 -6.55 -3.88
N ALA A 162 2.01 -5.86 -4.90
CA ALA A 162 2.45 -6.06 -6.27
C ALA A 162 3.96 -5.80 -6.44
N ARG A 163 4.52 -4.78 -5.76
CA ARG A 163 5.96 -4.50 -5.80
C ARG A 163 6.79 -5.57 -5.08
N VAL A 164 6.32 -6.05 -3.93
CA VAL A 164 6.99 -7.14 -3.19
C VAL A 164 7.03 -8.42 -4.04
N GLN A 165 5.92 -8.80 -4.66
CA GLN A 165 5.89 -9.95 -5.57
C GLN A 165 6.80 -9.77 -6.78
N ALA A 166 6.91 -8.56 -7.33
CA ALA A 166 7.85 -8.27 -8.41
C ALA A 166 9.30 -8.40 -7.94
N LEU A 167 9.60 -7.93 -6.72
CA LEU A 167 10.92 -8.04 -6.12
C LEU A 167 11.33 -9.50 -5.86
N GLU A 168 10.39 -10.35 -5.43
CA GLU A 168 10.63 -11.78 -5.24
C GLU A 168 11.01 -12.48 -6.56
N ARG A 169 10.32 -12.15 -7.66
CA ARG A 169 10.68 -12.67 -8.99
C ARG A 169 12.06 -12.20 -9.45
N GLU A 170 12.36 -10.91 -9.27
CA GLU A 170 13.69 -10.36 -9.56
C GLU A 170 14.78 -11.09 -8.76
N LEU A 171 14.51 -11.47 -7.51
CA LEU A 171 15.45 -12.22 -6.66
C LEU A 171 15.64 -13.66 -7.13
N ASP A 172 14.58 -14.33 -7.56
CA ASP A 172 14.64 -15.68 -8.11
C ASP A 172 15.49 -15.72 -9.40
N ASP A 173 15.28 -14.75 -10.29
CA ASP A 173 16.04 -14.60 -11.53
C ASP A 173 17.54 -14.39 -11.24
N VAL A 174 17.87 -13.49 -10.31
CA VAL A 174 19.25 -13.23 -9.89
C VAL A 174 19.89 -14.47 -9.26
N ASN A 175 19.14 -15.25 -8.48
CA ASN A 175 19.65 -16.48 -7.89
C ASN A 175 19.92 -17.56 -8.93
N ALA A 176 19.06 -17.70 -9.93
CA ALA A 176 19.27 -18.63 -11.04
C ALA A 176 20.52 -18.27 -11.85
N GLU A 177 20.73 -16.99 -12.14
CA GLU A 177 21.95 -16.50 -12.81
C GLU A 177 23.20 -16.81 -11.97
N LYS A 178 23.16 -16.50 -10.67
CA LYS A 178 24.25 -16.80 -9.72
C LYS A 178 24.59 -18.30 -9.71
N ASP A 179 23.60 -19.18 -9.70
CA ASP A 179 23.83 -20.62 -9.67
C ASP A 179 24.44 -21.12 -10.99
N SER A 180 24.01 -20.58 -12.13
CA SER A 180 24.64 -20.84 -13.44
C SER A 180 26.10 -20.40 -13.45
N LEU A 181 26.39 -19.19 -12.97
CA LEU A 181 27.75 -18.66 -12.91
C LEU A 181 28.65 -19.50 -11.98
N LEU A 182 28.12 -19.97 -10.85
CA LEU A 182 28.86 -20.85 -9.95
C LEU A 182 29.18 -22.20 -10.62
N HIS A 183 28.26 -22.74 -11.42
CA HIS A 183 28.51 -23.95 -12.21
C HIS A 183 29.61 -23.73 -13.25
N ASP A 184 29.55 -22.63 -14.01
CA ASP A 184 30.56 -22.29 -15.01
C ASP A 184 31.95 -22.10 -14.38
N VAL A 185 32.02 -21.44 -13.22
CA VAL A 185 33.27 -21.28 -12.46
C VAL A 185 33.86 -22.64 -12.04
N GLU A 186 33.03 -23.60 -11.64
CA GLU A 186 33.50 -24.93 -11.26
C GLU A 186 34.00 -25.72 -12.49
N LEU A 187 33.30 -25.62 -13.62
CA LEU A 187 33.74 -26.22 -14.87
C LEU A 187 35.10 -25.66 -15.31
N LEU A 188 35.25 -24.33 -15.33
CA LEU A 188 36.50 -23.67 -15.69
C LEU A 188 37.67 -24.06 -14.76
N LYS A 189 37.42 -24.24 -13.46
CA LYS A 189 38.45 -24.75 -12.54
C LYS A 189 38.87 -26.17 -12.88
N SER A 190 37.92 -27.04 -13.22
CA SER A 190 38.21 -28.42 -13.60
C SER A 190 39.03 -28.49 -14.90
N GLU A 191 38.70 -27.66 -15.89
CA GLU A 191 39.45 -27.52 -17.14
C GLU A 191 40.86 -27.00 -16.89
N ALA A 192 41.01 -26.00 -16.00
CA ALA A 192 42.31 -25.46 -15.63
C ALA A 192 43.21 -26.51 -14.95
N GLU A 193 42.66 -27.35 -14.06
CA GLU A 193 43.40 -28.44 -13.42
C GLU A 193 43.79 -29.55 -14.42
N LEU A 194 42.90 -29.89 -15.37
CA LEU A 194 43.23 -30.83 -16.45
C LEU A 194 44.34 -30.29 -17.35
N ALA A 195 44.24 -29.03 -17.79
CA ALA A 195 45.25 -28.39 -18.61
C ALA A 195 46.61 -28.32 -17.89
N LYS A 196 46.60 -28.06 -16.58
CA LYS A 196 47.80 -28.09 -15.75
C LYS A 196 48.41 -29.49 -15.65
N ALA A 197 47.59 -30.53 -15.48
CA ALA A 197 48.04 -31.91 -15.45
C ALA A 197 48.63 -32.35 -16.81
N GLU A 198 48.00 -31.97 -17.92
CA GLU A 198 48.54 -32.20 -19.26
C GLU A 198 49.86 -31.47 -19.47
N MET A 199 49.97 -30.22 -19.03
CA MET A 199 51.21 -29.45 -19.12
C MET A 199 52.35 -30.10 -18.33
N GLU A 200 52.09 -30.65 -17.14
CA GLU A 200 53.09 -31.41 -16.39
C GLU A 200 53.47 -32.73 -17.08
N ARG A 201 52.52 -33.43 -17.71
CA ARG A 201 52.82 -34.63 -18.50
C ARG A 201 53.73 -34.31 -19.68
N VAL A 202 53.41 -33.25 -20.43
CA VAL A 202 54.19 -32.80 -21.58
C VAL A 202 55.59 -32.38 -21.14
N LYS A 203 55.74 -31.65 -20.03
CA LYS A 203 57.06 -31.31 -19.47
C LYS A 203 57.90 -32.55 -19.20
N LEU A 204 57.30 -33.60 -18.62
CA LEU A 204 58.00 -34.86 -18.34
C LEU A 204 58.41 -35.60 -19.62
N GLU A 205 57.54 -35.64 -20.63
CA GLU A 205 57.85 -36.21 -21.95
C GLU A 205 59.01 -35.47 -22.63
N VAL A 206 58.99 -34.13 -22.59
CA VAL A 206 60.07 -33.29 -23.12
C VAL A 206 61.39 -33.56 -22.39
N ALA A 207 61.37 -33.61 -21.05
CA ALA A 207 62.57 -33.91 -20.25
C ALA A 207 63.15 -35.31 -20.59
N ASN A 208 62.28 -36.32 -20.72
CA ASN A 208 62.69 -37.66 -21.14
C ASN A 208 63.28 -37.70 -22.55
N MET A 209 62.72 -36.92 -23.48
CA MET A 209 63.21 -36.80 -24.85
C MET A 209 64.58 -36.11 -24.88
N GLN A 210 64.76 -35.03 -24.12
CA GLN A 210 66.07 -34.37 -23.95
C GLN A 210 67.12 -35.34 -23.41
N ALA A 211 66.81 -36.09 -22.35
CA ALA A 211 67.73 -37.10 -21.80
C ALA A 211 68.03 -38.26 -22.78
N ARG A 212 67.08 -38.60 -23.68
CA ARG A 212 67.36 -39.56 -24.77
C ARG A 212 68.31 -38.95 -25.81
N MET A 213 68.06 -37.71 -26.23
CA MET A 213 68.91 -36.99 -27.19
C MET A 213 70.35 -36.91 -26.71
N GLU A 214 70.59 -36.48 -25.46
CA GLU A 214 71.94 -36.42 -24.87
C GLU A 214 72.67 -37.78 -24.92
N ARG A 215 71.96 -38.87 -24.58
CA ARG A 215 72.52 -40.23 -24.68
C ARG A 215 72.85 -40.65 -26.10
N TRP A 216 72.04 -40.24 -27.08
CA TRP A 216 72.31 -40.50 -28.49
C TRP A 216 73.50 -39.70 -28.99
N GLU A 217 73.59 -38.42 -28.65
CA GLU A 217 74.73 -37.55 -28.97
C GLU A 217 76.03 -38.12 -28.40
N THR A 218 76.03 -38.52 -27.12
CA THR A 218 77.20 -39.16 -26.49
C THR A 218 77.62 -40.45 -27.21
N LYS A 219 76.66 -41.29 -27.63
CA LYS A 219 76.97 -42.51 -28.40
C LYS A 219 77.52 -42.20 -29.79
N LEU A 220 77.00 -41.16 -30.44
CA LEU A 220 77.47 -40.73 -31.75
C LEU A 220 78.92 -40.26 -31.67
N GLU A 221 79.25 -39.44 -30.67
CA GLU A 221 80.62 -38.98 -30.40
C GLU A 221 81.58 -40.16 -30.15
N VAL A 222 81.17 -41.15 -29.34
CA VAL A 222 81.97 -42.37 -29.11
C VAL A 222 82.15 -43.17 -30.40
N HIS A 223 81.10 -43.32 -31.21
CA HIS A 223 81.18 -44.06 -32.47
C HIS A 223 82.09 -43.35 -33.49
N GLU A 224 81.98 -42.04 -33.65
CA GLU A 224 82.87 -41.23 -34.50
C GLU A 224 84.33 -41.30 -34.05
N ALA A 225 84.58 -41.37 -32.73
CA ALA A 225 85.91 -41.55 -32.17
C ALA A 225 86.49 -42.96 -32.40
N THR A 226 85.64 -43.97 -32.63
CA THR A 226 86.07 -45.37 -32.85
C THR A 226 86.29 -45.72 -34.33
N VAL A 227 85.76 -44.91 -35.25
CA VAL A 227 85.82 -45.14 -36.72
C VAL A 227 86.96 -44.34 -37.39
N ARG A 228 87.71 -43.53 -36.64
CA ARG A 228 88.99 -42.92 -37.06
C ARG A 228 90.19 -43.75 -36.64
#